data_AF-A0AA38LK61-F1
#
_entry.id   AF-A0AA38LK61-F1
#
_cell.length_a   1.000
_cell.length_b   1.000
_cell.length_c   1.000
_cell.angle_alpha   90.00
_cell.angle_beta   90.00
_cell.angle_gamma   90.00
#
_symmetry.space_group_name_H-M   'P 1'
#
loop_
_entity.id
_entity.type
_entity.pdbx_description
1 polymer ?
#
loop_
_entity_poly.entity_id
_entity_poly.type
_entity_poly.pdbx_seq_one_letter_code
_entity_poly.pdbx_strand_id
1 'polypeptide(L)'
;MLQGVAAECFLSSPECYAIRNWSTMRTKFEARFFKPAEDSHALLAQLTHMKKESHEPMREFMAKFNKLIQKIPEIAEPTLENQKCFFINAQPPDIKLFIKKVGYPRFGYCSVNSY
;
A
#
# COMPACT_ATOMS: atom_id res chain seq x y z
N MET A 1 -9.85 24.41 -5.53
CA MET A 1 -10.79 24.74 -4.42
C MET A 1 -10.85 23.51 -3.53
N LEU A 2 -10.61 23.63 -2.21
CA LEU A 2 -10.76 22.51 -1.27
C LEU A 2 -12.26 22.18 -1.16
N GLN A 3 -12.70 21.06 -1.75
CA GLN A 3 -14.10 20.64 -1.73
C GLN A 3 -14.20 19.20 -1.21
N GLY A 4 -15.30 18.88 -0.51
CA GLY A 4 -15.59 17.55 0.03
C GLY A 4 -15.33 17.38 1.52
N VAL A 5 -15.67 16.19 2.04
CA VAL A 5 -15.69 15.86 3.49
C VAL A 5 -14.35 16.16 4.19
N ALA A 6 -13.22 15.91 3.52
CA ALA A 6 -11.89 16.20 4.08
C ALA A 6 -11.67 17.71 4.33
N ALA A 7 -12.17 18.57 3.43
CA ALA A 7 -12.08 20.02 3.59
C ALA A 7 -12.96 20.51 4.76
N GLU A 8 -14.18 20.00 4.88
CA GLU A 8 -15.10 20.33 5.98
C GLU A 8 -14.54 19.88 7.34
N CYS A 9 -14.02 18.66 7.42
CA CYS A 9 -13.37 18.14 8.62
C CYS A 9 -12.13 18.95 9.02
N PHE A 10 -11.34 19.42 8.04
CA PHE A 10 -10.16 20.24 8.33
C PHE A 10 -10.52 21.64 8.81
N LEU A 11 -11.43 22.32 8.10
CA LEU A 11 -11.83 23.70 8.39
C LEU A 11 -12.57 23.81 9.72
N SER A 12 -13.25 22.74 10.15
CA SER A 12 -13.93 22.66 11.44
C SER A 12 -12.99 22.28 12.61
N SER A 13 -11.71 22.04 12.33
CA SER A 13 -10.71 21.68 13.35
C SER A 13 -10.26 22.91 14.15
N PRO A 14 -10.10 22.81 15.49
CA PRO A 14 -9.52 23.87 16.33
C PRO A 14 -8.15 24.35 15.83
N GLU A 15 -7.38 23.44 15.23
CA GLU A 15 -6.04 23.72 14.69
C GLU A 15 -6.08 24.70 13.50
N CYS A 16 -7.20 24.77 12.80
CA CYS A 16 -7.37 25.62 11.62
C CYS A 16 -7.47 27.11 12.00
N TYR A 17 -8.00 27.42 13.19
CA TYR A 17 -8.08 28.80 13.72
C TYR A 17 -6.72 29.44 14.02
N ALA A 18 -5.67 28.63 14.19
CA ALA A 18 -4.31 29.12 14.44
C ALA A 18 -3.50 29.36 13.14
N ILE A 19 -4.04 29.01 11.97
CA ILE A 19 -3.32 29.05 10.69
C ILE A 19 -3.42 30.46 10.09
N ARG A 20 -2.28 31.15 9.95
CA ARG A 20 -2.23 32.55 9.49
C ARG A 20 -1.88 32.74 8.01
N ASN A 21 -1.51 31.67 7.30
CA ASN A 21 -1.12 31.76 5.90
C ASN A 21 -1.47 30.47 5.12
N TRP A 22 -1.62 30.61 3.80
CA TRP A 22 -2.00 29.54 2.89
C TRP A 22 -0.99 28.39 2.80
N SER A 23 0.32 28.68 2.95
CA SER A 23 1.37 27.65 2.92
C SER A 23 1.24 26.69 4.11
N THR A 24 1.10 27.23 5.33
CA THR A 24 0.88 26.44 6.54
C THR A 24 -0.43 25.67 6.49
N MET A 25 -1.50 26.27 5.93
CA MET A 25 -2.78 25.60 5.74
C MET A 25 -2.62 24.36 4.85
N ARG A 26 -1.96 24.53 3.71
CA ARG A 26 -1.69 23.46 2.75
C ARG A 26 -0.86 22.34 3.38
N THR A 27 0.26 22.66 4.04
CA THR A 27 1.12 21.65 4.68
C THR A 27 0.39 20.85 5.76
N LYS A 28 -0.44 21.50 6.58
CA LYS A 28 -1.21 20.81 7.62
C LYS A 28 -2.35 19.97 7.04
N PHE A 29 -3.01 20.47 5.99
CA PHE A 29 -4.03 19.71 5.27
C PHE A 29 -3.42 18.48 4.60
N GLU A 30 -2.30 18.66 3.89
CA GLU A 30 -1.53 17.58 3.28
C GLU A 30 -1.10 16.58 4.35
N ALA A 31 -0.38 16.96 5.41
CA ALA A 31 0.04 16.02 6.45
C ALA A 31 -1.10 15.23 7.11
N ARG A 32 -2.30 15.82 7.22
CA ARG A 32 -3.45 15.19 7.90
C ARG A 32 -4.24 14.24 7.00
N PHE A 33 -4.41 14.57 5.72
CA PHE A 33 -5.25 13.80 4.79
C PHE A 33 -4.45 13.08 3.70
N PHE A 34 -3.27 13.61 3.41
CA PHE A 34 -2.28 13.06 2.51
C PHE A 34 -1.03 12.79 3.34
N LYS A 35 -1.07 11.76 4.20
CA LYS A 35 0.16 11.23 4.80
C LYS A 35 1.19 11.13 3.68
N PRO A 36 2.41 11.65 3.88
CA PRO A 36 3.38 11.80 2.80
C PRO A 36 3.54 10.45 2.09
N ALA A 37 3.64 10.52 0.76
CA ALA A 37 3.91 9.38 -0.11
C ALA A 37 5.12 8.53 0.34
N GLU A 38 5.95 9.06 1.24
CA GLU A 38 6.95 8.32 2.02
C GLU A 38 6.40 7.01 2.62
N ASP A 39 5.14 6.96 3.07
CA ASP A 39 4.54 5.74 3.62
C ASP A 39 4.08 4.79 2.49
N SER A 40 3.53 5.27 1.37
CA SER A 40 3.10 4.39 0.28
C SER A 40 4.28 3.67 -0.39
N HIS A 41 5.38 4.37 -0.65
CA HIS A 41 6.59 3.72 -1.18
C HIS A 41 7.17 2.72 -0.17
N ALA A 42 7.18 3.05 1.12
CA ALA A 42 7.64 2.13 2.17
C ALA A 42 6.73 0.90 2.33
N LEU A 43 5.41 1.07 2.21
CA LEU A 43 4.44 -0.03 2.27
C LEU A 43 4.52 -0.92 1.01
N LEU A 44 4.71 -0.32 -0.17
CA LEU A 44 4.94 -1.05 -1.42
C LEU A 44 6.28 -1.81 -1.39
N ALA A 45 7.33 -1.21 -0.82
CA ALA A 45 8.60 -1.88 -0.60
C ALA A 45 8.45 -3.06 0.38
N GLN A 46 7.74 -2.87 1.49
CA GLN A 46 7.41 -3.95 2.43
C GLN A 46 6.64 -5.08 1.73
N LEU A 47 5.70 -4.75 0.84
CA LEU A 47 4.92 -5.72 0.07
C LEU A 47 5.80 -6.50 -0.91
N THR A 48 6.71 -5.80 -1.59
CA THR A 48 7.67 -6.38 -2.55
C THR A 48 8.67 -7.32 -1.87
N HIS A 49 9.11 -6.96 -0.66
CA HIS A 49 10.08 -7.74 0.13
C HIS A 49 9.44 -8.75 1.08
N MET A 50 8.10 -8.79 1.16
CA MET A 50 7.39 -9.75 1.99
C MET A 50 7.75 -11.17 1.57
N LYS A 51 8.07 -12.01 2.56
CA LYS A 51 8.29 -13.44 2.36
C LYS A 51 7.50 -14.19 3.43
N LYS A 52 6.85 -15.28 3.02
CA LYS A 52 6.27 -16.24 3.93
C LYS A 52 7.41 -17.00 4.61
N GLU A 53 7.36 -17.05 5.94
CA GLU A 53 8.34 -17.80 6.72
C GLU A 53 8.07 -19.32 6.63
N SER A 54 9.10 -20.14 6.78
CA SER A 54 9.01 -21.60 6.55
C SER A 54 7.96 -22.30 7.42
N HIS A 55 7.72 -21.79 8.63
CA HIS A 55 6.77 -22.37 9.58
C HIS A 55 5.47 -21.56 9.72
N GLU A 56 5.35 -20.47 8.95
CA GLU A 56 4.18 -19.60 9.06
C GLU A 56 2.93 -20.26 8.44
N PRO A 57 1.82 -20.36 9.20
CA PRO A 57 0.53 -20.78 8.65
C PRO A 57 0.05 -19.85 7.54
N MET A 58 -0.54 -20.42 6.47
CA MET A 58 -1.04 -19.65 5.33
C MET A 58 -2.02 -18.54 5.74
N ARG A 59 -2.89 -18.82 6.72
CA ARG A 59 -3.87 -17.87 7.23
C ARG A 59 -3.22 -16.63 7.87
N GLU A 60 -2.15 -16.82 8.62
CA GLU A 60 -1.41 -15.74 9.28
C GLU A 60 -0.68 -14.90 8.24
N PHE A 61 -0.04 -15.55 7.27
CA PHE A 61 0.58 -14.87 6.14
C PHE A 61 -0.43 -14.02 5.36
N MET A 62 -1.59 -14.58 5.00
CA MET A 62 -2.66 -13.86 4.32
C MET A 62 -3.16 -12.67 5.13
N ALA A 63 -3.28 -12.81 6.46
CA ALA A 63 -3.69 -11.71 7.33
C ALA A 63 -2.66 -10.56 7.31
N LYS A 64 -1.35 -10.86 7.37
CA LYS A 64 -0.29 -9.85 7.24
C LYS A 64 -0.32 -9.17 5.88
N PHE A 65 -0.45 -9.94 4.80
CA PHE A 65 -0.52 -9.44 3.44
C PHE A 65 -1.70 -8.47 3.25
N ASN A 66 -2.91 -8.89 3.61
CA ASN A 66 -4.12 -8.08 3.47
C ASN A 66 -4.07 -6.81 4.35
N LYS A 67 -3.53 -6.94 5.57
CA LYS A 67 -3.33 -5.78 6.45
C LYS A 67 -2.35 -4.76 5.86
N LEU A 68 -1.36 -5.21 5.09
CA LEU A 68 -0.43 -4.31 4.42
C LEU A 68 -1.08 -3.61 3.23
N ILE A 69 -1.86 -4.35 2.41
CA ILE A 69 -2.65 -3.76 1.31
C ILE A 69 -3.61 -2.69 1.82
N GLN A 70 -4.36 -2.97 2.89
CA GLN A 70 -5.33 -2.02 3.48
C GLN A 70 -4.70 -0.73 4.03
N LYS A 71 -3.38 -0.72 4.28
CA LYS A 71 -2.66 0.47 4.70
C LYS A 71 -2.22 1.33 3.52
N ILE A 72 -2.14 0.77 2.32
CA ILE A 72 -1.76 1.50 1.12
C ILE A 72 -2.93 2.40 0.73
N PRO A 73 -2.71 3.71 0.51
CA PRO A 73 -3.77 4.60 0.03
C PRO A 73 -4.35 4.10 -1.30
N GLU A 74 -5.66 4.23 -1.50
CA GLU A 74 -6.37 3.73 -2.69
C GLU A 74 -5.74 4.20 -4.02
N ILE A 75 -5.28 5.46 -4.08
CA ILE A 75 -4.59 6.04 -5.25
C ILE A 75 -3.25 5.35 -5.59
N ALA A 76 -2.66 4.64 -4.64
CA ALA A 76 -1.38 3.95 -4.74
C ALA A 76 -1.54 2.43 -4.57
N GLU A 77 -2.77 1.92 -4.44
CA GLU A 77 -3.03 0.51 -4.23
C GLU A 77 -2.64 -0.28 -5.50
N PRO A 78 -1.88 -1.37 -5.36
CA PRO A 78 -1.57 -2.22 -6.50
C PRO A 78 -2.85 -2.80 -7.10
N THR A 79 -2.90 -2.91 -8.43
CA THR A 79 -3.98 -3.63 -9.12
C THR A 79 -4.09 -5.07 -8.61
N LEU A 80 -5.25 -5.70 -8.75
CA LEU A 80 -5.46 -7.10 -8.35
C LEU A 80 -4.40 -8.05 -8.94
N GLU A 81 -3.98 -7.82 -10.19
CA GLU A 81 -2.91 -8.61 -10.82
C GLU A 81 -1.56 -8.40 -10.13
N ASN A 82 -1.20 -7.16 -9.80
CA ASN A 82 0.02 -6.87 -9.03
C ASN A 82 -0.04 -7.46 -7.62
N GLN A 83 -1.20 -7.43 -6.95
CA GLN A 83 -1.39 -8.08 -5.64
C GLN A 83 -1.17 -9.59 -5.73
N LYS A 84 -1.73 -10.27 -6.73
CA LYS A 84 -1.48 -11.71 -6.98
C LYS A 84 0.01 -11.97 -7.17
N CYS A 85 0.68 -11.13 -7.96
CA CYS A 85 2.12 -11.23 -8.18
C CYS A 85 2.93 -11.11 -6.89
N PHE A 86 2.66 -10.11 -6.05
CA PHE A 86 3.32 -9.97 -4.76
C PHE A 86 3.07 -11.18 -3.85
N PHE A 87 1.84 -11.67 -3.79
CA PHE A 87 1.47 -12.83 -2.98
C PHE A 87 2.24 -14.08 -3.39
N ILE A 88 2.35 -14.35 -4.70
CA ILE A 88 3.09 -15.48 -5.23
C ILE A 88 4.60 -15.32 -5.01
N ASN A 89 5.14 -14.11 -5.21
CA ASN A 89 6.56 -13.81 -5.00
C ASN A 89 6.98 -13.95 -3.53
N ALA A 90 6.05 -13.76 -2.60
CA ALA A 90 6.30 -14.00 -1.19
C ALA A 90 6.33 -15.49 -0.81
N GLN A 91 5.87 -16.41 -1.68
CA GLN A 91 5.81 -17.83 -1.35
C GLN A 91 7.20 -18.51 -1.35
N PRO A 92 7.36 -19.61 -0.60
CA PRO A 92 8.56 -20.44 -0.67
C PRO A 92 8.75 -21.10 -2.05
N PRO A 93 9.99 -21.51 -2.41
CA PRO A 93 10.32 -21.99 -3.77
C PRO A 93 9.52 -23.20 -4.25
N ASP A 94 9.21 -24.13 -3.36
CA ASP A 94 8.40 -25.33 -3.62
C ASP A 94 6.96 -24.98 -4.03
N ILE A 95 6.34 -24.04 -3.32
CA ILE A 95 4.99 -23.53 -3.64
C ILE A 95 5.00 -22.77 -4.97
N LYS A 96 6.03 -21.95 -5.23
CA LYS A 96 6.19 -21.27 -6.53
C LYS A 96 6.29 -22.26 -7.68
N LEU A 97 7.05 -23.34 -7.50
CA LEU A 97 7.18 -24.41 -8.48
C LEU A 97 5.84 -25.12 -8.72
N PHE A 98 5.08 -25.37 -7.66
CA PHE A 98 3.74 -25.94 -7.76
C PHE A 98 2.78 -25.03 -8.56
N ILE A 99 2.71 -23.73 -8.21
CA ILE A 99 1.87 -22.74 -8.90
C ILE A 99 2.21 -22.66 -10.40
N LYS A 100 3.49 -22.69 -10.74
CA LYS A 100 3.95 -22.71 -12.14
C LYS A 100 3.47 -23.96 -12.90
N LYS A 101 3.44 -25.13 -12.25
CA LYS A 101 3.01 -26.40 -12.85
C LYS A 101 1.50 -26.47 -13.09
N VAL A 102 0.68 -25.89 -12.21
CA VAL A 102 -0.79 -25.90 -12.33
C VAL A 102 -1.34 -24.87 -13.33
N GLY A 103 -0.47 -24.19 -14.08
CA GLY A 103 -0.88 -23.45 -15.27
C GLY A 103 -1.31 -22.00 -15.02
N TYR A 104 -0.83 -21.33 -13.96
CA TYR A 104 -0.89 -19.87 -13.92
C TYR A 104 0.06 -19.31 -14.99
N PRO A 105 -0.46 -18.85 -16.15
CA PRO A 105 0.36 -18.66 -17.33
C PRO A 105 0.90 -17.23 -17.31
N ARG A 106 2.22 -17.11 -17.47
CA ARG A 106 2.98 -15.85 -17.59
C ARG A 106 3.32 -15.18 -16.26
N PHE A 107 4.34 -15.73 -15.62
CA PHE A 107 5.33 -14.89 -14.95
C PHE A 107 6.10 -14.10 -16.02
N GLY A 108 5.48 -13.05 -16.57
CA GLY A 108 6.29 -11.92 -16.98
C GLY A 108 6.97 -11.43 -15.71
N TYR A 109 8.28 -11.25 -15.75
CA TYR A 109 9.01 -10.58 -14.69
C TYR A 109 8.13 -9.44 -14.19
N CYS A 110 7.71 -9.48 -12.92
CA CYS A 110 7.24 -8.29 -12.26
C CYS A 110 8.47 -7.40 -12.23
N SER A 111 8.68 -6.65 -13.32
CA SER A 111 9.50 -5.46 -13.27
C SER A 111 8.85 -4.66 -12.18
N VAL A 112 9.48 -4.68 -11.01
CA VAL A 112 9.38 -3.59 -10.07
C VAL A 112 9.83 -2.40 -10.91
N ASN A 113 8.90 -1.78 -11.63
CA ASN A 113 9.12 -0.44 -12.11
C ASN A 113 9.26 0.32 -10.81
N SER A 114 10.51 0.59 -10.48
CA SER A 114 10.93 1.46 -9.41
C SER A 114 10.02 2.68 -9.50
N TYR A 115 9.11 2.80 -8.54
CA TYR A 115 8.33 4.02 -8.32
C TYR A 115 9.28 5.10 -7.82
#